data_AF-A7KJT7-F1
#
_entry.id   AF-A7KJT7-F1
#
_cell.length_a   1.000
_cell.length_b   1.000
_cell.length_c   1.000
_cell.angle_alpha   90.00
_cell.angle_beta   90.00
_cell.angle_gamma   90.00
#
_symmetry.space_group_name_H-M   'P 1'
#
loop_
_entity.id
_entity.type
_entity.pdbx_description
1 polymer ?
#
loop_
_entity_poly.entity_id
_entity_poly.type
_entity_poly.pdbx_seq_one_letter_code
_entity_poly.pdbx_strand_id
1 'polypeptide(L)' 'GKTTLAQIVYDDERVKRHFELKAWVTVSVEFDILKITRMILERVSMKKC' A
#
# COMPACT_ATOMS: atom_id res chain seq x y z
N GLY A 1 -13.88 8.92 -7.10
CA GLY A 1 -13.57 10.03 -6.17
C GLY A 1 -12.62 9.61 -5.06
N LYS A 2 -13.06 8.74 -4.14
CA LYS A 2 -12.31 8.40 -2.91
C LYS A 2 -10.92 7.81 -3.16
N THR A 3 -10.83 6.73 -3.93
CA THR A 3 -9.56 6.06 -4.23
C THR A 3 -8.60 6.97 -4.98
N THR A 4 -9.11 7.75 -5.93
CA THR A 4 -8.31 8.72 -6.71
C THR A 4 -7.70 9.79 -5.82
N LEU A 5 -8.47 10.36 -4.88
CA LEU A 5 -7.95 11.35 -3.94
C LEU A 5 -6.89 10.74 -3.02
N ALA A 6 -7.12 9.52 -2.53
CA ALA A 6 -6.14 8.81 -1.71
C ALA A 6 -4.84 8.49 -2.48
N GLN A 7 -4.92 8.17 -3.77
CA GLN A 7 -3.75 7.97 -4.63
C GLN A 7 -2.94 9.27 -4.79
N ILE A 8 -3.62 10.39 -5.05
CA ILE A 8 -2.97 11.70 -5.18
C ILE A 8 -2.19 12.06 -3.90
N VAL A 9 -2.81 11.84 -2.72
CA VAL A 9 -2.13 12.09 -1.43
C VAL A 9 -0.98 11.11 -1.20
N TYR A 10 -1.17 9.83 -1.52
CA TYR A 10 -0.12 8.82 -1.37
C TYR A 10 1.13 9.15 -2.21
N ASP A 11 0.93 9.71 -3.41
CA ASP A 11 2.00 10.06 -4.34
C ASP A 11 2.56 11.48 -4.16
N ASP A 12 2.02 12.27 -3.23
CA ASP A 12 2.53 13.60 -2.89
C ASP A 12 3.93 13.51 -2.27
N GLU A 13 4.83 14.37 -2.73
CA GLU A 13 6.23 14.41 -2.28
C GLU A 13 6.37 14.70 -0.79
N ARG A 14 5.46 15.47 -0.20
CA ARG A 14 5.46 15.75 1.25
C ARG A 14 5.18 14.48 2.03
N VAL A 15 4.26 13.65 1.55
CA VAL A 15 3.93 12.35 2.15
C VAL A 15 5.09 11.37 1.97
N LYS A 16 5.69 11.30 0.78
CA LYS A 16 6.86 10.43 0.53
C LYS A 16 8.07 10.78 1.41
N ARG A 17 8.30 12.07 1.68
CA ARG A 17 9.41 12.51 2.54
C ARG A 17 9.15 12.31 4.03
N HIS A 18 7.89 12.26 4.44
CA HIS A 18 7.52 12.14 5.85
C HIS A 18 7.42 10.68 6.31
N PHE A 19 7.01 9.78 5.44
CA PHE A 19 6.85 8.36 5.77
C PHE A 19 7.95 7.52 5.11
N GLU A 20 8.84 6.96 5.93
CA GLU A 20 9.91 6.06 5.47
C GLU A 20 9.36 4.77 4.86
N LEU A 21 8.24 4.27 5.40
CA LEU A 21 7.57 3.06 4.93
C LEU A 21 6.12 3.36 4.60
N LYS A 22 5.72 3.00 3.38
CA LYS A 22 4.34 3.09 2.91
C LYS A 22 4.06 1.95 1.93
N ALA A 23 2.83 1.44 1.95
CA ALA A 23 2.39 0.41 1.02
C ALA A 23 1.00 0.73 0.49
N TRP A 24 0.78 0.44 -0.79
CA TRP A 24 -0.52 0.50 -1.43
C TRP A 24 -0.92 -0.89 -1.90
N VAL A 25 -2.03 -1.40 -1.39
CA VAL A 25 -2.58 -2.71 -1.73
C VAL A 25 -4.04 -2.55 -2.11
N THR A 26 -4.42 -3.10 -3.25
CA THR A 26 -5.82 -3.19 -3.68
C THR A 26 -6.33 -4.59 -3.36
N VAL A 27 -7.49 -4.68 -2.71
CA VAL A 27 -8.12 -5.96 -2.33
C VAL A 27 -9.42 -6.14 -3.10
N SER A 28 -9.69 -7.37 -3.53
CA SER A 28 -10.97 -7.79 -4.12
C SER A 28 -12.01 -8.05 -3.02
N VAL A 29 -13.30 -8.13 -3.40
CA VAL A 29 -14.41 -8.40 -2.47
C VAL A 29 -14.24 -9.74 -1.76
N GLU A 30 -13.80 -10.76 -2.51
CA GLU A 30 -13.25 -11.98 -1.93
C GLU A 30 -11.79 -11.72 -1.58
N PHE A 31 -11.50 -11.66 -0.29
CA PHE A 31 -10.14 -11.49 0.18
C PHE A 31 -9.74 -12.56 1.20
N ASP A 32 -8.48 -12.97 1.10
CA ASP A 32 -7.83 -13.87 2.04
C ASP A 32 -6.85 -13.04 2.87
N ILE A 33 -7.08 -13.03 4.18
CA ILE A 33 -6.28 -12.23 5.13
C ILE A 33 -4.81 -12.61 5.03
N LEU A 34 -4.48 -13.91 4.90
CA LEU A 34 -3.09 -14.36 4.81
C LEU A 34 -2.42 -13.83 3.55
N LYS A 35 -3.15 -13.79 2.42
CA LYS A 35 -2.64 -13.22 1.17
C LYS A 35 -2.43 -11.71 1.30
N ILE A 36 -3.37 -10.98 1.90
CA ILE A 36 -3.23 -9.53 2.11
C ILE A 36 -2.03 -9.24 3.01
N THR A 37 -1.91 -9.93 4.15
CA THR A 37 -0.80 -9.72 5.09
C THR A 37 0.54 -10.00 4.42
N ARG A 38 0.63 -11.06 3.60
CA ARG A 38 1.85 -11.33 2.80
C ARG A 38 2.14 -10.22 1.80
N MET A 39 1.14 -9.75 1.05
CA MET A 39 1.31 -8.66 0.09
C MET A 39 1.78 -7.37 0.76
N ILE A 40 1.24 -7.02 1.93
CA ILE A 40 1.69 -5.86 2.71
C ILE A 40 3.15 -6.05 3.12
N LEU A 41 3.49 -7.22 3.66
CA LEU A 41 4.86 -7.52 4.11
C LEU A 41 5.86 -7.42 2.97
N GLU A 42 5.56 -7.98 1.79
CA GLU A 42 6.41 -7.90 0.59
C GLU A 42 6.60 -6.45 0.10
N ARG A 43 5.54 -5.63 0.16
CA ARG A 43 5.58 -4.22 -0.26
C ARG A 43 6.39 -3.35 0.69
N VAL A 44 6.33 -3.61 1.99
CA VAL A 44 7.06 -2.84 3.02
C VAL A 44 8.50 -3.32 3.16
N SER A 45 8.75 -4.64 3.05
CA SER A 45 10.07 -5.22 3.31
C SER A 45 11.02 -5.16 2.11
N MET A 46 10.55 -4.76 0.91
CA MET A 46 11.28 -4.81 -0.37
C MET A 46 11.91 -6.18 -0.70
N LYS A 47 11.53 -7.23 0.03
CA LYS A 47 11.96 -8.61 -0.16
C LYS A 47 10.82 -9.38 -0.80
N LYS A 48 11.10 -10.00 -1.96
CA LYS A 48 10.19 -11.01 -2.53
C LYS A 48 10.38 -12.31 -1.75
N CYS A 49 9.26 -12.92 -1.34
CA CYS A 49 9.22 -14.28 -0.80
C CYS A 49 9.09 -15.30 -1.92
#